data_AF-A0A6I5CPP9-F1
#
_entry.id   AF-A0A6I5CPP9-F1
#
_cell.length_a   1.000
_cell.length_b   1.000
_cell.length_c   1.000
_cell.angle_alpha   90.00
_cell.angle_beta   90.00
_cell.angle_gamma   90.00
#
_symmetry.space_group_name_H-M   'P 1'
#
loop_
_entity.id
_entity.type
_entity.pdbx_description
1 polymer ?
#
loop_
_entity_poly.entity_id
_entity_poly.type
_entity_poly.pdbx_seq_one_letter_code
_entity_poly.pdbx_strand_id
1 'polypeptide(L)' 'QTVSHRSGETEDAFIADLAVGTGCGQLKSGAPARGERVAKYNRLIEIAEAHPELPFGLAG' A
#
# COMPACT_ATOMS: atom_id res chain seq x y z
N GLN A 1 3.06 -10.19 -10.12
CA GLN A 1 3.58 -8.98 -10.77
C GLN A 1 3.83 -7.94 -9.69
N THR A 2 5.01 -7.32 -9.62
CA THR A 2 5.41 -6.44 -8.51
C THR A 2 5.14 -4.99 -8.85
N VAL A 3 4.38 -4.28 -8.00
CA VAL A 3 4.21 -2.83 -8.06
C VAL A 3 5.38 -2.17 -7.31
N SER A 4 6.04 -1.20 -7.93
CA SER A 4 7.24 -0.54 -7.38
C SER A 4 7.23 0.97 -7.61
N HIS A 5 7.90 1.71 -6.72
CA HIS A 5 8.06 3.17 -6.76
C HIS A 5 8.97 3.66 -7.90
N ARG A 6 8.76 4.89 -8.37
CA ARG A 6 9.73 5.66 -9.20
C ARG A 6 10.28 6.83 -8.37
N SER A 7 11.49 7.34 -8.67
CA SER A 7 12.23 8.27 -7.77
C SER A 7 11.62 9.67 -7.57
N GLY A 8 10.44 9.95 -8.12
CA GLY A 8 9.63 11.16 -7.91
C GLY A 8 8.33 10.82 -7.21
N GLU A 9 8.41 10.19 -6.04
CA GLU A 9 7.26 9.84 -5.22
C GLU A 9 6.61 11.11 -4.65
N THR A 10 5.30 11.26 -4.88
CA THR A 10 4.46 12.27 -4.25
C THR A 10 3.77 11.66 -3.02
N GLU A 11 3.01 12.44 -2.25
CA GLU A 11 2.17 11.89 -1.18
C GLU A 11 0.95 11.10 -1.69
N ASP A 12 0.79 10.96 -3.01
CA ASP A 12 -0.26 10.13 -3.60
C ASP A 12 -0.10 8.66 -3.16
N ALA A 13 -1.13 8.11 -2.54
CA ALA A 13 -1.15 6.74 -2.01
C ALA A 13 -1.89 5.74 -2.91
N PHE A 14 -2.23 6.10 -4.16
CA PHE A 14 -3.02 5.27 -5.08
C PHE A 14 -2.52 3.82 -5.22
N ILE A 15 -1.20 3.62 -5.15
CA ILE A 15 -0.60 2.27 -5.25
C ILE A 15 -0.97 1.35 -4.06
N ALA A 16 -1.34 1.91 -2.91
CA ALA A 16 -1.83 1.15 -1.76
C ALA A 16 -3.24 0.60 -2.05
N ASP A 17 -4.14 1.44 -2.53
CA ASP A 17 -5.49 1.03 -2.96
C ASP A 17 -5.41 0.01 -4.10
N LEU A 18 -4.52 0.23 -5.08
CA LEU A 18 -4.31 -0.71 -6.18
C LEU A 18 -3.81 -2.08 -5.68
N ALA A 19 -2.87 -2.09 -4.73
CA ALA A 19 -2.33 -3.34 -4.18
C ALA A 19 -3.40 -4.16 -3.45
N VAL A 20 -4.24 -3.50 -2.65
CA VAL A 20 -5.37 -4.15 -1.97
C VAL A 20 -6.42 -4.62 -2.98
N GLY A 21 -6.86 -3.74 -3.89
CA GLY A 21 -7.91 -4.06 -4.86
C GLY A 21 -7.53 -5.15 -5.86
N THR A 22 -6.24 -5.33 -6.15
CA THR A 22 -5.75 -6.43 -7.01
C THR A 22 -5.45 -7.71 -6.24
N GLY A 23 -5.44 -7.68 -4.90
CA GLY A 23 -5.09 -8.85 -4.08
C GLY A 23 -3.66 -9.35 -4.31
N CYS A 24 -2.73 -8.47 -4.74
CA CYS A 24 -1.37 -8.89 -5.08
C CYS A 24 -0.55 -9.36 -3.87
N GLY A 25 -1.04 -9.08 -2.66
CA GLY A 25 -0.52 -9.55 -1.37
C GLY A 25 0.80 -8.92 -0.92
N GLN A 26 1.42 -8.06 -1.74
CA GLN A 26 2.70 -7.43 -1.43
C GLN A 26 2.79 -6.04 -2.07
N LEU A 27 3.19 -5.04 -1.28
CA LEU A 27 3.51 -3.69 -1.75
C LEU A 27 4.93 -3.32 -1.31
N LYS A 28 5.74 -2.78 -2.24
CA LYS A 28 7.08 -2.27 -1.93
C LYS A 28 7.10 -0.75 -2.01
N SER A 29 7.01 -0.11 -0.84
CA SER A 29 6.91 1.36 -0.71
C SER A 29 8.18 2.03 -0.11
N GLY A 30 9.29 1.30 -0.03
CA GLY A 30 10.55 1.78 0.57
C GLY A 30 10.58 1.68 2.10
N ALA A 31 11.53 2.33 2.77
CA ALA A 31 11.53 2.38 4.24
C ALA A 31 10.39 3.31 4.73
N PRO A 32 9.82 3.08 5.93
CA PRO A 32 8.82 3.95 6.55
C PRO A 32 9.47 5.24 7.08
N ALA A 33 10.04 6.00 6.15
CA ALA A 33 10.74 7.25 6.38
C ALA A 33 10.46 8.15 5.19
N ARG A 34 10.30 9.45 5.46
CA ARG A 34 9.83 10.50 4.52
C ARG A 34 8.33 10.41 4.23
N GLY A 35 7.69 11.58 4.15
CA GLY A 35 6.23 11.74 4.09
C GLY A 35 5.59 11.01 2.92
N GLU A 36 6.24 11.06 1.74
CA GLU A 36 5.73 10.43 0.52
C GLU A 36 5.59 8.92 0.66
N ARG A 37 6.44 8.26 1.47
CA ARG A 37 6.37 6.81 1.71
C ARG A 37 5.40 6.47 2.83
N VAL A 38 5.43 7.27 3.90
CA VAL A 38 4.52 7.13 5.05
C VAL A 38 3.06 7.24 4.61
N ALA A 39 2.75 8.11 3.64
CA ALA A 39 1.40 8.24 3.08
C ALA A 39 0.80 6.90 2.61
N LYS A 40 1.59 6.03 1.96
CA LYS A 40 1.13 4.71 1.49
C LYS A 40 0.87 3.75 2.66
N TYR A 41 1.74 3.78 3.68
CA TYR A 41 1.56 2.96 4.87
C TYR A 41 0.33 3.38 5.67
N ASN A 42 0.12 4.69 5.84
CA ASN A 42 -1.08 5.22 6.49
C ASN A 42 -2.33 4.82 5.71
N ARG A 43 -2.29 4.89 4.38
CA ARG A 43 -3.41 4.45 3.55
C ARG A 43 -3.73 2.96 3.73
N LEU A 44 -2.71 2.09 3.84
CA LEU A 44 -2.93 0.67 4.14
C LEU A 44 -3.56 0.47 5.53
N ILE A 45 -3.16 1.27 6.52
CA ILE A 45 -3.75 1.23 7.88
C ILE A 45 -5.22 1.66 7.82
N GLU A 46 -5.55 2.77 7.15
CA GLU A 46 -6.93 3.23 6.98
C GLU A 46 -7.81 2.16 6.31
N ILE A 47 -7.30 1.50 5.27
CA ILE A 47 -8.03 0.43 4.59
C ILE A 47 -8.24 -0.75 5.53
N ALA A 48 -7.23 -1.15 6.30
CA ALA A 48 -7.33 -2.26 7.25
C ALA A 48 -8.28 -1.96 8.42
N GLU A 49 -8.33 -0.70 8.90
CA GLU A 49 -9.28 -0.25 9.91
C GLU A 49 -10.72 -0.22 9.37
N ALA A 50 -10.91 0.20 8.12
CA ALA A 50 -12.21 0.21 7.47
C ALA A 50 -12.73 -1.20 7.09
N HIS A 51 -11.81 -2.13 6.81
CA HIS A 51 -12.10 -3.47 6.32
C HIS A 51 -11.37 -4.56 7.13
N PRO A 52 -11.72 -4.74 8.41
CA PRO A 52 -11.08 -5.71 9.29
C PRO A 52 -11.30 -7.18 8.85
N GLU A 53 -12.26 -7.43 7.95
CA GLU A 53 -12.53 -8.74 7.36
C GLU A 53 -11.50 -9.18 6.32
N LEU A 54 -10.70 -8.25 5.77
CA LEU A 54 -9.75 -8.57 4.73
C LEU A 54 -8.56 -9.38 5.30
N PRO A 55 -8.16 -10.48 4.65
CA PRO A 55 -7.02 -11.26 5.09
C PRO A 55 -5.71 -10.51 4.82
N PHE A 56 -4.73 -10.71 5.70
CA PHE A 56 -3.38 -10.22 5.45
C PHE A 56 -2.66 -11.10 4.40
N GLY A 57 -2.13 -10.47 3.35
CA GLY A 57 -1.33 -11.15 2.33
C GLY A 57 -2.12 -11.50 1.07
N LEU A 58 -1.88 -12.68 0.51
CA LEU A 58 -2.54 -13.12 -0.72
C LEU A 58 -4.02 -13.43 -0.47
N ALA A 59 -4.88 -12.92 -1.33
CA ALA A 59 -6.26 -13.40 -1.42
C ALA A 59 -6.20 -14.83 -1.98
N GLY A 60 -6.57 -15.81 -1.15
CA GLY A 60 -6.68 -17.22 -1.54
C GLY A 60 -7.86 -17.49 -2.45
#